data_AF-A0A922YBJ0-F1
#
_entry.id   AF-A0A922YBJ0-F1
#
_cell.length_a   1.000
_cell.length_b   1.000
_cell.length_c   1.000
_cell.angle_alpha   90.00
_cell.angle_beta   90.00
_cell.angle_gamma   90.00
#
_symmetry.space_group_name_H-M   'P 1'
#
loop_
_entity.id
_entity.type
_entity.pdbx_description
1 polymer ?
#
loop_
_entity_poly.entity_id
_entity_poly.type
_entity_poly.pdbx_seq_one_letter_code
_entity_poly.pdbx_strand_id
1 'polypeptide(L)'
;MSARFLTLGLISAALALPAIAQGAPASPGGGLMMQLVMFLPLILIFYFLLIRPQQQRAKKHTEMVSNIKRGDTVVTSGGLIGKVNKVSDTEISLDLAENVRVRVIKSMVIEVRNKAEPVPAND
;
A
#
# COMPACT_ATOMS: atom_id res chain seq x y z
N MET A 1 -6.08 81.70 -17.86
CA MET A 1 -6.14 81.77 -16.38
C MET A 1 -6.13 80.34 -15.87
N SER A 2 -4.94 79.77 -15.68
CA SER A 2 -4.31 79.48 -14.37
C SER A 2 -4.98 78.29 -13.68
N ALA A 3 -4.33 77.23 -13.21
CA ALA A 3 -2.94 76.82 -13.05
C ALA A 3 -3.02 75.29 -12.73
N ARG A 4 -2.13 74.41 -13.21
CA ARG A 4 -0.93 73.92 -12.49
C ARG A 4 -1.18 73.79 -10.96
N PHE A 5 -0.89 72.73 -10.21
CA PHE A 5 -0.05 71.53 -10.34
C PHE A 5 -0.10 70.86 -8.94
N LEU A 6 0.15 69.55 -8.85
CA LEU A 6 0.91 68.88 -7.77
C LEU A 6 0.25 68.51 -6.41
N THR A 7 0.75 67.37 -5.89
CA THR A 7 0.62 66.75 -4.54
C THR A 7 -0.63 65.88 -4.37
N LEU A 8 -0.64 64.54 -4.37
CA LEU A 8 0.29 63.46 -3.98
C LEU A 8 0.83 63.52 -2.55
N GLY A 9 0.29 62.64 -1.69
CA GLY A 9 1.00 62.06 -0.53
C GLY A 9 0.41 62.36 0.86
N LEU A 10 -0.23 61.35 1.46
CA LEU A 10 -0.27 60.95 2.90
C LEU A 10 -1.64 60.27 3.16
N ILE A 11 -1.78 58.94 3.29
CA ILE A 11 -1.25 58.00 4.30
C ILE A 11 -1.75 58.28 5.74
N SER A 12 -2.50 57.28 6.23
CA SER A 12 -2.46 56.69 7.59
C SER A 12 -3.62 56.88 8.56
N ALA A 13 -4.03 55.70 9.05
CA ALA A 13 -4.32 55.33 10.44
C ALA A 13 -5.81 55.17 10.81
N ALA A 14 -6.32 53.94 10.61
CA ALA A 14 -7.40 53.42 11.44
C ALA A 14 -7.24 51.91 11.65
N LEU A 15 -7.35 51.53 12.93
CA LEU A 15 -7.49 50.19 13.52
C LEU A 15 -6.24 49.31 13.69
N ALA A 16 -5.64 49.43 14.87
CA ALA A 16 -4.88 48.37 15.52
C ALA A 16 -5.77 47.65 16.55
N LEU A 17 -6.05 46.36 16.28
CA LEU A 17 -6.36 45.32 17.26
C LEU A 17 -5.45 44.14 16.86
N PRO A 18 -4.58 43.58 17.74
CA PRO A 18 -3.75 42.44 17.36
C PRO A 18 -4.60 41.17 17.47
N ALA A 19 -5.38 40.89 16.42
CA ALA A 19 -6.04 39.62 16.24
C ALA A 19 -5.10 38.65 15.51
N ILE A 20 -4.89 37.49 16.14
CA ILE A 20 -4.28 36.26 15.60
C ILE A 20 -2.78 36.35 15.28
N ALA A 21 -2.06 35.36 15.80
CA ALA A 21 -0.72 34.96 15.38
C ALA A 21 -0.65 34.91 13.85
N GLN A 22 0.05 35.87 13.26
CA GLN A 22 0.27 35.96 11.83
C GLN A 22 1.21 34.83 11.40
N GLY A 23 0.64 33.72 10.94
CA GLY A 23 1.26 32.95 9.88
C GLY A 23 1.47 33.89 8.69
N ALA A 24 2.73 34.06 8.28
CA ALA A 24 3.14 34.99 7.24
C ALA A 24 2.29 34.88 5.96
N PRO A 25 2.04 36.00 5.25
CA PRO A 25 1.20 35.99 4.05
C PRO A 25 1.85 35.14 2.97
N ALA A 26 1.21 34.03 2.63
CA ALA A 26 1.61 33.14 1.56
C ALA A 26 1.45 33.85 0.20
N SER A 27 2.56 34.00 -0.52
CA SER A 27 2.58 34.50 -1.89
C SER A 27 1.96 33.45 -2.85
N PRO A 28 1.10 33.82 -3.82
CA PRO A 28 0.30 32.86 -4.59
C PRO A 28 1.09 31.89 -5.49
N GLY A 29 2.36 32.17 -5.78
CA GLY A 29 3.25 31.30 -6.57
C GLY A 29 4.34 30.58 -5.76
N GLY A 30 4.69 31.09 -4.57
CA GLY A 30 5.64 30.45 -3.65
C GLY A 30 4.96 29.51 -2.65
N GLY A 31 3.65 29.70 -2.42
CA GLY A 31 2.84 28.94 -1.48
C GLY A 31 2.73 27.46 -1.85
N LEU A 32 2.55 27.11 -3.13
CA LEU A 32 2.39 25.70 -3.55
C LEU A 32 3.65 24.86 -3.36
N MET A 33 4.83 25.41 -3.67
CA MET A 33 6.11 24.73 -3.45
C MET A 33 6.48 24.67 -1.97
N MET A 34 6.25 25.75 -1.21
CA MET A 34 6.46 25.76 0.24
C MET A 34 5.48 24.81 0.96
N GLN A 35 4.24 24.71 0.47
CA GLN A 35 3.21 23.81 0.98
C GLN A 35 3.53 22.36 0.64
N LEU A 36 3.98 22.07 -0.59
CA LEU A 36 4.48 20.74 -0.95
C LEU A 36 5.65 20.33 -0.05
N VAL A 37 6.63 21.21 0.19
CA VAL A 37 7.77 20.92 1.09
C VAL A 37 7.30 20.64 2.53
N MET A 38 6.29 21.35 3.03
CA MET A 38 5.74 21.13 4.38
C MET A 38 4.94 19.82 4.50
N PHE A 39 4.21 19.43 3.44
CA PHE A 39 3.44 18.18 3.40
C PHE A 39 4.24 16.97 2.88
N LEU A 40 5.41 17.18 2.28
CA LEU A 40 6.30 16.15 1.77
C LEU A 40 6.68 15.11 2.84
N PRO A 41 7.13 15.47 4.06
CA PRO A 41 7.45 14.47 5.08
C PRO A 41 6.23 13.64 5.48
N LEU A 42 5.03 14.24 5.55
CA LEU A 42 3.79 13.50 5.83
C LEU A 42 3.49 12.47 4.73
N ILE A 43 3.53 12.90 3.47
CA ILE A 43 3.28 12.02 2.30
C ILE A 43 4.31 10.91 2.24
N LEU A 44 5.59 11.20 2.49
CA LEU A 44 6.66 10.21 2.48
C LEU A 44 6.48 9.14 3.57
N ILE A 45 6.04 9.53 4.77
CA ILE A 45 5.77 8.59 5.86
C ILE A 45 4.61 7.67 5.48
N PHE A 46 3.47 8.22 5.04
CA PHE A 46 2.31 7.41 4.63
C PHE A 46 2.61 6.52 3.41
N TYR A 47 3.37 7.02 2.42
CA TYR A 47 3.83 6.26 1.26
C TYR A 47 4.70 5.08 1.70
N PHE A 48 5.69 5.33 2.56
CA PHE A 48 6.61 4.29 3.00
C PHE A 48 5.92 3.23 3.87
N LEU A 49 4.97 3.65 4.70
CA LEU A 49 4.23 2.75 5.59
C LEU A 49 3.20 1.89 4.83
N LEU A 50 2.61 2.34 3.72
CA LEU A 50 1.55 1.59 3.02
C LEU A 50 2.07 0.80 1.80
N ILE A 51 2.99 1.36 1.00
CA ILE A 51 3.48 0.70 -0.21
C ILE A 51 4.46 -0.44 0.09
N ARG A 52 5.35 -0.26 1.09
CA ARG A 52 6.30 -1.30 1.46
C ARG A 52 5.64 -2.60 1.97
N PRO A 53 4.64 -2.57 2.88
CA PRO A 53 3.99 -3.80 3.32
C PRO A 53 3.15 -4.46 2.24
N GLN A 54 2.56 -3.70 1.31
CA GLN A 54 1.77 -4.28 0.22
C GLN A 54 2.65 -5.09 -0.73
N GLN A 55 3.81 -4.53 -1.13
CA GLN A 55 4.77 -5.27 -1.96
C GLN A 55 5.29 -6.53 -1.27
N GLN A 56 5.51 -6.48 0.05
CA GLN A 56 5.92 -7.66 0.80
C GLN A 56 4.84 -8.75 0.82
N ARG A 57 3.55 -8.40 0.99
CA ARG A 57 2.46 -9.38 0.94
C ARG A 57 2.33 -10.03 -0.42
N ALA A 58 2.41 -9.26 -1.50
CA ALA A 58 2.36 -9.78 -2.86
C ALA A 58 3.55 -10.71 -3.16
N LYS A 59 4.77 -10.30 -2.77
CA LYS A 59 5.98 -11.14 -2.91
C LYS A 59 5.86 -12.44 -2.13
N LYS A 60 5.42 -12.39 -0.87
CA LYS A 60 5.19 -13.57 -0.03
C LYS A 60 4.16 -14.53 -0.65
N HIS A 61 3.06 -14.01 -1.21
CA HIS A 61 2.07 -14.85 -1.89
C HIS A 61 2.66 -15.53 -3.12
N THR A 62 3.36 -14.79 -3.97
CA THR A 62 4.04 -15.34 -5.14
C THR A 62 5.10 -16.37 -4.74
N GLU A 63 5.86 -16.13 -3.68
CA GLU A 63 6.86 -17.06 -3.14
C GLU A 63 6.19 -18.35 -2.62
N MET A 64 5.14 -18.25 -1.80
CA MET A 64 4.37 -19.40 -1.32
C MET A 64 3.84 -20.25 -2.47
N VAL A 65 3.21 -19.58 -3.44
CA VAL A 65 2.70 -20.19 -4.67
C VAL A 65 3.86 -20.86 -5.42
N SER A 66 5.02 -20.21 -5.59
CA SER A 66 6.18 -20.78 -6.28
C SER A 66 6.77 -22.01 -5.58
N ASN A 67 6.73 -22.05 -4.23
CA ASN A 67 7.31 -23.10 -3.41
C ASN A 67 6.49 -24.40 -3.31
N ILE A 68 5.31 -24.46 -3.92
CA ILE A 68 4.49 -25.68 -3.95
C ILE A 68 5.23 -26.79 -4.71
N LYS A 69 5.45 -27.92 -4.05
CA LYS A 69 6.09 -29.12 -4.63
C LYS A 69 5.08 -30.23 -4.83
N ARG A 70 5.47 -31.20 -5.66
CA ARG A 70 4.71 -32.45 -5.81
C ARG A 70 4.76 -33.23 -4.50
N GLY A 71 3.61 -33.70 -4.03
CA GLY A 71 3.48 -34.42 -2.78
C GLY A 71 3.01 -33.59 -1.59
N ASP A 72 2.99 -32.26 -1.71
CA ASP A 72 2.47 -31.37 -0.67
C ASP A 72 0.95 -31.52 -0.55
N THR A 73 0.43 -31.36 0.67
CA THR A 73 -1.01 -31.23 0.89
C THR A 73 -1.35 -29.76 0.88
N VAL A 74 -2.30 -29.32 0.06
CA VAL A 74 -2.65 -27.90 -0.03
C VAL A 74 -4.10 -27.68 0.31
N VAL A 75 -4.39 -26.51 0.87
CA VAL A 75 -5.73 -26.02 1.13
C VAL A 75 -6.04 -24.93 0.13
N THR A 76 -7.08 -25.16 -0.66
CA THR A 76 -7.58 -24.19 -1.64
C THR A 76 -8.55 -23.20 -0.98
N SER A 77 -8.81 -22.07 -1.64
CA SER A 77 -9.76 -21.06 -1.17
C SER A 77 -11.19 -21.56 -0.97
N GLY A 78 -11.57 -22.66 -1.63
CA GLY A 78 -12.86 -23.32 -1.43
C GLY A 78 -12.91 -24.28 -0.24
N GLY A 79 -11.87 -24.35 0.59
CA GLY A 79 -11.77 -25.30 1.70
C GLY A 79 -11.46 -26.73 1.27
N LEU A 80 -11.17 -26.97 -0.01
CA LEU A 80 -10.78 -28.30 -0.50
C LEU A 80 -9.34 -28.59 -0.10
N ILE A 81 -9.12 -29.77 0.47
CA ILE A 81 -7.82 -30.28 0.88
C ILE A 81 -7.48 -31.43 -0.06
N GLY A 82 -6.31 -31.37 -0.70
CA GLY A 82 -5.88 -32.40 -1.64
C GLY A 82 -4.36 -32.49 -1.73
N LYS A 83 -3.87 -33.60 -2.27
CA LYS A 83 -2.45 -33.83 -2.49
C LYS A 83 -2.04 -33.38 -3.88
N VAL A 84 -0.93 -32.66 -3.98
CA VAL A 84 -0.39 -32.18 -5.26
C VAL A 84 0.24 -33.34 -6.03
N ASN A 85 -0.34 -33.70 -7.17
CA ASN A 85 0.17 -34.74 -8.05
C ASN A 85 1.13 -34.16 -9.11
N LYS A 86 0.72 -33.04 -9.72
CA LYS A 86 1.52 -32.34 -10.73
C LYS A 86 1.44 -30.83 -10.52
N VAL A 87 2.58 -30.17 -10.70
CA VAL A 87 2.72 -28.71 -10.65
C VAL A 87 3.04 -28.22 -12.06
N SER A 88 2.28 -27.25 -12.53
CA SER A 88 2.55 -26.42 -13.72
C SER A 88 2.75 -24.96 -13.27
N ASP A 89 3.05 -24.06 -14.22
CA ASP A 89 3.37 -22.66 -13.88
C ASP A 89 2.17 -21.91 -13.28
N THR A 90 1.00 -22.04 -13.91
CA THR A 90 -0.23 -21.32 -13.52
C THR A 90 -1.24 -22.21 -12.76
N GLU A 91 -1.19 -23.52 -12.98
CA GLU A 91 -2.15 -24.50 -12.49
C GLU A 91 -1.46 -25.64 -11.71
N ILE A 92 -2.20 -26.25 -10.80
CA ILE A 92 -1.79 -27.47 -10.09
C ILE A 92 -2.87 -28.53 -10.21
N SER A 93 -2.45 -29.78 -10.40
CA SER A 93 -3.33 -30.94 -10.36
C SER A 93 -3.37 -31.49 -8.94
N LEU A 94 -4.56 -31.46 -8.35
CA LEU A 94 -4.85 -31.96 -7.01
C LEU A 94 -5.63 -33.27 -7.10
N ASP A 95 -5.17 -34.25 -6.35
CA ASP A 95 -5.89 -35.49 -6.11
C ASP A 95 -6.69 -35.30 -4.81
N LEU A 96 -8.02 -35.28 -4.91
CA LEU A 96 -8.94 -35.08 -3.77
C LEU A 96 -9.43 -36.42 -3.21
N ALA A 97 -9.62 -37.40 -4.09
CA ALA A 97 -10.07 -38.75 -3.77
C ALA A 97 -9.52 -39.73 -4.80
N GLU A 98 -9.72 -41.03 -4.57
CA GLU A 98 -9.34 -42.06 -5.54
C GLU A 98 -10.01 -41.79 -6.90
N ASN A 99 -9.19 -41.65 -7.95
CA ASN A 99 -9.59 -41.31 -9.32
C ASN A 99 -10.17 -39.89 -9.56
N VAL A 100 -10.25 -39.02 -8.55
CA VAL A 100 -10.73 -37.64 -8.74
C VAL A 100 -9.56 -36.68 -8.80
N ARG A 101 -9.27 -36.18 -10.02
CA ARG A 101 -8.23 -35.19 -10.28
C ARG A 101 -8.85 -33.86 -10.68
N VAL A 102 -8.53 -32.82 -9.94
CA VAL A 102 -9.03 -31.46 -10.20
C VAL A 102 -7.86 -30.55 -10.49
N ARG A 103 -8.03 -29.63 -11.46
CA ARG A 103 -7.06 -28.57 -11.72
C ARG A 103 -7.50 -27.32 -11.01
N VAL A 104 -6.58 -26.74 -10.24
CA VAL A 104 -6.82 -25.50 -9.51
C VAL A 104 -5.74 -24.50 -9.86
N ILE A 105 -6.12 -23.24 -9.95
CA ILE A 105 -5.19 -22.14 -10.21
C ILE A 105 -4.30 -21.97 -8.98
N LYS A 106 -2.99 -21.89 -9.19
CA LYS A 106 -1.99 -21.81 -8.12
C LYS A 106 -2.21 -20.61 -7.20
N SER A 107 -2.74 -19.51 -7.72
CA SER A 107 -3.07 -18.29 -6.97
C SER A 107 -4.20 -18.46 -5.95
N MET A 108 -5.01 -19.52 -6.07
CA MET A 108 -6.13 -19.84 -5.17
C MET A 108 -5.72 -20.74 -4.00
N VAL A 109 -4.44 -21.09 -3.88
CA VAL A 109 -3.91 -21.81 -2.72
C VAL A 109 -3.71 -20.83 -1.57
N ILE A 110 -4.28 -21.17 -0.41
CA ILE A 110 -4.18 -20.34 0.81
C ILE A 110 -3.11 -20.89 1.74
N GLU A 111 -2.98 -22.21 1.82
CA GLU A 111 -2.08 -22.87 2.75
C GLU A 111 -1.44 -24.09 2.10
N VAL A 112 -0.14 -24.30 2.37
CA VAL A 112 0.60 -25.49 1.96
C VAL A 112 1.00 -26.24 3.23
N ARG A 113 0.34 -27.36 3.50
CA ARG A 113 0.71 -28.30 4.55
C ARG A 113 1.77 -29.25 4.04
N ASN A 114 3.01 -28.97 4.40
CA ASN A 114 4.08 -29.92 4.20
C ASN A 114 3.88 -31.08 5.18
N LYS A 115 3.92 -32.33 4.69
CA LYS A 115 3.87 -33.53 5.56
C LYS A 115 5.12 -33.65 6.47
N ALA A 116 6.07 -32.72 6.37
CA ALA A 116 7.36 -32.71 7.06
C ALA A 116 7.45 -31.77 8.27
N GLU A 117 6.36 -31.18 8.74
CA GLU A 117 6.37 -30.52 10.05
C GLU A 117 5.79 -31.49 11.10
N PRO A 118 6.60 -31.95 12.08
CA PRO A 118 6.09 -32.78 13.15
C PRO A 118 5.08 -31.93 13.91
N VAL A 119 3.88 -32.48 14.07
CA VAL A 119 2.90 -31.98 15.03
C VAL A 119 3.67 -31.70 16.33
N PRO A 120 3.75 -30.45 16.82
CA PRO A 120 4.26 -30.24 18.17
C PRO A 120 3.28 -30.98 19.07
N ALA A 121 3.72 -32.14 19.55
CA ALA A 121 3.08 -32.86 20.62
C ALA A 121 3.11 -31.92 21.82
N ASN A 122 1.99 -31.24 22.06
CA ASN A 122 1.82 -30.42 23.23
C ASN A 122 1.40 -31.38 24.35
N ASP A 123 2.38 -31.78 25.16
CA ASP A 123 2.16 -32.30 26.52
C ASP A 123 1.47 -31.24 27.41
#